data_AF-A0A1L7W087-F1
#
_entry.id   AF-A0A1L7W087-F1
#
_cell.length_a   1.000
_cell.length_b   1.000
_cell.length_c   1.000
_cell.angle_alpha   90.00
_cell.angle_beta   90.00
_cell.angle_gamma   90.00
#
_symmetry.space_group_name_H-M   'P 1'
#
loop_
_entity.id
_entity.type
_entity.pdbx_description
1 polymer ?
#
loop_
_entity_poly.entity_id
_entity_poly.type
_entity_poly.pdbx_seq_one_letter_code
_entity_poly.pdbx_strand_id
1 'polypeptide(L)'
;MQLTSTLFLIAHMAAGALALSGDGAACQLNTECLSGYCMPHTGSDKYVCWGQRRKGDWCNVNYSGTVCNSGLTCRSYQGSFFLGKCS
;
A
#
# COMPACT_ATOMS: atom_id res chain seq x y z
N MET A 1 32.22 23.60 39.08
CA MET A 1 31.45 22.40 39.50
C MET A 1 30.19 22.35 38.66
N GLN A 2 30.07 21.25 37.91
CA GLN A 2 28.91 20.63 37.25
C GLN A 2 27.72 21.50 36.80
N LEU A 3 27.70 21.74 35.49
CA LEU A 3 26.48 21.83 34.68
C LEU A 3 25.76 20.48 34.72
N THR A 4 24.56 20.40 35.29
CA THR A 4 23.62 19.32 34.97
C THR A 4 22.26 19.93 34.72
N SER A 5 22.15 20.55 33.54
CA SER A 5 20.87 20.84 32.91
C SER A 5 20.02 19.58 32.91
N THR A 6 18.83 19.74 33.46
CA THR A 6 17.68 18.83 33.34
C THR A 6 17.53 18.38 31.89
N LEU A 7 17.97 17.15 31.62
CA LEU A 7 17.60 16.40 30.42
C LEU A 7 16.11 16.09 30.53
N PHE A 8 15.29 17.05 30.10
CA PHE A 8 14.01 16.74 29.48
C PHE A 8 14.33 15.87 28.25
N LEU A 9 14.30 14.55 28.42
CA LEU A 9 14.19 13.64 27.29
C LEU A 9 12.82 13.89 26.68
N ILE A 10 12.80 14.79 25.71
CA ILE A 10 11.70 14.95 24.78
C ILE A 10 11.59 13.60 24.07
N ALA A 11 10.58 12.82 24.45
CA ALA A 11 10.15 11.65 23.73
C ALA A 11 9.93 12.10 22.28
N HIS A 12 10.83 11.68 21.40
CA HIS A 12 10.68 11.88 19.98
C HIS A 12 9.49 11.03 19.58
N MET A 13 8.31 11.65 19.56
CA MET A 13 7.20 11.19 18.76
C MET A 13 7.69 11.24 17.32
N ALA A 14 8.39 10.18 16.90
CA ALA A 14 8.50 9.82 15.52
C ALA A 14 7.09 9.40 15.08
N ALA A 15 6.21 10.39 14.93
CA ALA A 15 5.26 10.38 13.85
C ALA A 15 6.14 10.39 12.59
N GLY A 16 6.66 9.21 12.25
CA GLY A 16 7.33 8.99 10.99
C GLY A 16 6.36 9.54 9.97
N ALA A 17 6.77 10.58 9.26
CA ALA A 17 6.19 10.85 7.97
C ALA A 17 6.29 9.52 7.24
N LEU A 18 5.17 8.80 7.15
CA LEU A 18 5.04 7.65 6.27
C LEU A 18 5.32 8.29 4.92
N ALA A 19 6.57 8.19 4.46
CA ALA A 19 6.94 8.62 3.14
C ALA A 19 6.16 7.67 2.24
N LEU A 20 4.98 8.12 1.80
CA LEU A 20 4.10 7.33 0.97
C LEU A 20 4.93 6.90 -0.23
N SER A 21 5.15 5.60 -0.31
CA SER A 21 6.09 4.96 -1.21
C SER A 21 5.42 4.75 -2.56
N GLY A 22 6.18 5.01 -3.62
CA GLY A 22 5.70 4.86 -4.98
C GLY A 22 5.52 3.40 -5.40
N ASP A 23 4.90 3.20 -6.55
CA ASP A 23 4.64 1.88 -7.09
C ASP A 23 5.92 1.03 -7.22
N GLY A 24 5.85 -0.24 -6.82
CA GLY A 24 6.96 -1.18 -6.79
C GLY A 24 7.80 -1.14 -5.51
N ALA A 25 7.62 -0.13 -4.64
CA ALA A 25 8.32 -0.08 -3.35
C ALA A 25 7.84 -1.19 -2.41
N ALA A 26 8.72 -1.80 -1.62
CA ALA A 26 8.30 -2.79 -0.63
C ALA A 26 7.40 -2.14 0.44
N CYS A 27 6.39 -2.87 0.88
CA CYS A 27 5.45 -2.40 1.91
C CYS A 27 5.00 -3.57 2.79
N GLN A 28 4.53 -3.22 3.98
CA GLN A 28 3.85 -4.09 4.93
C GLN A 28 2.41 -3.62 5.16
N LEU A 29 2.14 -2.32 5.01
CA LEU A 29 0.85 -1.69 5.27
C LEU A 29 0.41 -0.83 4.08
N ASN A 30 -0.90 -0.78 3.84
CA ASN A 30 -1.50 0.06 2.80
C ASN A 30 -1.17 1.55 2.93
N THR A 31 -1.03 2.04 4.18
CA THR A 31 -0.71 3.44 4.49
C THR A 31 0.70 3.86 4.11
N GLU A 32 1.58 2.88 3.86
CA GLU A 32 2.95 3.14 3.39
C GLU A 32 3.00 3.45 1.90
N CYS A 33 1.91 3.25 1.17
CA CYS A 33 1.87 3.40 -0.28
C CYS A 33 1.15 4.67 -0.69
N LEU A 34 1.72 5.41 -1.66
CA LEU A 34 1.12 6.64 -2.20
C LEU A 34 -0.24 6.40 -2.85
N SER A 35 -0.42 5.20 -3.39
CA SER A 35 -1.66 4.70 -3.92
C SER A 35 -2.65 4.19 -2.87
N GLY A 36 -2.20 3.96 -1.62
CA GLY A 36 -2.97 3.29 -0.58
C GLY A 36 -3.03 1.77 -0.70
N TYR A 37 -2.24 1.14 -1.58
CA TYR A 37 -2.30 -0.30 -1.83
C TYR A 37 -0.97 -1.00 -1.64
N CYS A 38 -0.89 -1.85 -0.63
CA CYS A 38 0.19 -2.78 -0.39
C CYS A 38 -0.28 -4.22 -0.72
N MET A 39 0.25 -4.81 -1.79
CA MET A 39 -0.22 -6.11 -2.29
C MET A 39 0.94 -6.99 -2.77
N PRO A 40 0.77 -8.32 -2.80
CA PRO A 40 1.82 -9.22 -3.25
C PRO A 40 2.25 -8.87 -4.67
N HIS A 41 3.56 -8.85 -4.90
CA HIS A 41 4.17 -8.72 -6.20
C HIS A 41 3.87 -10.01 -6.98
N THR A 42 3.38 -9.89 -8.21
CA THR A 42 2.91 -11.06 -8.97
C THR A 42 4.05 -12.07 -9.14
N GLY A 43 3.84 -13.31 -8.70
CA GLY A 43 4.87 -14.36 -8.74
C GLY A 43 5.89 -14.32 -7.60
N SER A 44 5.66 -13.52 -6.56
CA SER A 44 6.50 -13.45 -5.36
C SER A 44 5.65 -13.39 -4.09
N ASP A 45 6.26 -13.79 -2.99
CA ASP A 45 5.84 -13.63 -1.61
C ASP A 45 6.02 -12.20 -1.05
N LYS A 46 6.71 -11.32 -1.79
CA LYS A 46 6.96 -9.94 -1.37
C LYS A 46 5.75 -9.06 -1.61
N TYR A 47 5.44 -8.18 -0.67
CA TYR A 47 4.42 -7.15 -0.82
C TYR A 47 5.06 -5.86 -1.29
N VAL A 48 4.44 -5.22 -2.27
CA VAL A 48 4.87 -3.94 -2.82
C VAL A 48 3.71 -2.97 -2.93
N CYS A 49 4.02 -1.68 -2.96
CA CYS A 49 3.08 -0.64 -3.28
C CYS A 49 2.67 -0.78 -4.73
N TRP A 50 1.37 -0.76 -4.99
CA TRP A 50 0.86 -0.88 -6.34
C TRP A 50 0.07 0.35 -6.72
N GLY A 51 0.29 0.85 -7.92
CA GLY A 51 -0.48 1.95 -8.47
C GLY A 51 -1.87 1.52 -8.91
N GLN A 52 -2.53 2.42 -9.63
CA GLN A 52 -3.75 2.09 -10.36
C GLN A 52 -3.47 0.91 -11.31
N ARG A 53 -4.32 -0.12 -11.24
CA ARG A 53 -4.11 -1.39 -11.94
C ARG A 53 -4.43 -1.27 -13.43
N ARG A 54 -3.57 -1.82 -14.26
CA ARG A 54 -3.74 -1.88 -15.72
C ARG A 54 -4.65 -3.04 -16.10
N LYS A 55 -5.06 -3.08 -17.36
CA LYS A 55 -5.85 -4.19 -17.90
C LYS A 55 -5.08 -5.50 -17.76
N GLY A 56 -5.70 -6.51 -17.16
CA GLY A 56 -5.11 -7.83 -16.92
C GLY A 56 -4.49 -8.01 -15.54
N ASP A 57 -4.26 -6.92 -14.79
CA ASP A 57 -3.73 -6.99 -13.43
C ASP A 57 -4.76 -7.56 -12.46
N TRP A 58 -4.27 -8.22 -11.42
CA TRP A 58 -5.08 -8.71 -10.32
C TRP A 58 -5.64 -7.56 -9.49
N CYS A 59 -6.87 -7.71 -9.05
CA CYS A 59 -7.58 -6.75 -8.21
C CYS A 59 -8.45 -7.49 -7.17
N ASN A 60 -8.77 -6.83 -6.07
CA ASN A 60 -9.69 -7.36 -5.06
C ASN A 60 -11.11 -6.87 -5.37
N VAL A 61 -12.03 -7.79 -5.65
CA VAL A 61 -13.43 -7.45 -6.00
C VAL A 61 -14.24 -6.87 -4.85
N ASN A 62 -13.82 -7.09 -3.61
CA ASN A 62 -14.51 -6.57 -2.41
C ASN A 62 -13.99 -5.21 -1.98
N TYR A 63 -13.02 -4.64 -2.69
CA TYR A 63 -12.49 -3.34 -2.36
C TYR A 63 -13.38 -2.23 -2.95
N SER A 64 -13.74 -1.24 -2.12
CA SER A 64 -14.72 -0.20 -2.46
C SER A 64 -14.13 1.02 -3.17
N GLY A 65 -12.80 1.17 -3.24
CA GLY A 65 -12.15 2.27 -3.94
C GLY A 65 -11.65 1.91 -5.36
N THR A 66 -10.97 2.86 -5.99
CA THR A 66 -10.53 2.75 -7.39
C THR A 66 -9.30 1.85 -7.50
N VAL A 67 -9.52 0.55 -7.77
CA VAL A 67 -8.43 -0.42 -7.93
C VAL A 67 -7.85 -0.41 -9.35
N CYS A 68 -8.70 -0.28 -10.36
CA CYS A 68 -8.30 -0.30 -11.77
C CYS A 68 -8.19 1.11 -12.36
N ASN A 69 -7.35 1.28 -13.38
CA ASN A 69 -7.26 2.50 -14.16
C ASN A 69 -8.64 2.95 -14.66
N SER A 70 -8.78 4.26 -14.89
CA SER A 70 -10.03 4.83 -15.43
C SER A 70 -10.51 4.06 -16.66
N GLY A 71 -11.77 3.63 -16.63
CA GLY A 71 -12.41 2.85 -17.70
C GLY A 71 -12.25 1.33 -17.56
N LEU A 72 -11.51 0.84 -16.57
CA LEU A 72 -11.40 -0.60 -16.28
C LEU A 72 -12.21 -0.96 -15.03
N THR A 73 -12.81 -2.15 -15.05
CA THR A 73 -13.58 -2.66 -13.90
C THR A 73 -12.89 -3.89 -13.33
N CYS A 74 -12.84 -3.99 -12.00
CA CYS A 74 -12.38 -5.22 -11.35
C CYS A 74 -13.47 -6.30 -11.49
N ARG A 75 -13.28 -7.27 -12.38
CA ARG A 75 -14.22 -8.39 -12.56
C ARG A 75 -13.72 -9.64 -11.85
N SER A 76 -14.63 -10.36 -11.19
CA SER A 76 -14.33 -11.65 -10.54
C SER A 76 -13.65 -12.60 -11.52
N TYR A 77 -12.54 -13.19 -11.06
CA TYR A 77 -11.80 -14.18 -11.83
C TYR A 77 -12.28 -15.57 -11.46
N GLN A 78 -12.81 -16.30 -12.45
CA GLN A 78 -13.29 -17.69 -12.29
C GLN A 78 -14.32 -17.87 -11.15
N GLY A 79 -15.15 -16.86 -10.88
CA GLY A 79 -16.13 -16.92 -9.79
C GLY A 79 -15.54 -16.75 -8.39
N SER A 80 -14.27 -16.31 -8.28
CA SER A 80 -13.67 -15.98 -7.00
C SER A 80 -14.38 -14.80 -6.33
N PHE A 81 -14.68 -14.94 -5.05
CA PHE A 81 -15.36 -13.92 -4.23
C PHE A 81 -14.42 -12.83 -3.71
N PHE A 82 -13.11 -12.96 -3.88
CA PHE A 82 -12.11 -11.99 -3.42
C PHE A 82 -11.10 -11.59 -4.50
N LEU A 83 -10.96 -12.42 -5.54
CA LEU A 83 -9.97 -12.24 -6.58
C LEU A 83 -10.64 -11.87 -7.90
N GLY A 84 -10.16 -10.81 -8.52
CA GLY A 84 -10.62 -10.36 -9.83
C GLY A 84 -9.47 -9.90 -10.72
N LYS A 85 -9.79 -9.58 -11.96
CA LYS A 85 -8.88 -8.90 -12.89
C LYS A 85 -9.50 -7.62 -13.40
N CYS A 86 -8.67 -6.61 -13.60
CA CYS A 86 -9.07 -5.38 -14.27
C CYS A 86 -9.30 -5.64 -15.76
N SER A 87 -10.51 -5.41 -16.25
CA SER A 87 -10.92 -5.65 -17.65
C SER A 87 -11.76 -4.54 -18.22
#